data_AF-A0A2R6NHW6-F1
#
_entry.id   AF-A0A2R6NHW6-F1
#
_cell.length_a   1.000
_cell.length_b   1.000
_cell.length_c   1.000
_cell.angle_alpha   90.00
_cell.angle_beta   90.00
_cell.angle_gamma   90.00
#
_symmetry.space_group_name_H-M   'P 1'
#
loop_
_entity.id
_entity.type
_entity.pdbx_description
1 polymer ?
#
loop_
_entity_poly.entity_id
_entity_poly.type
_entity_poly.pdbx_seq_one_letter_code
_entity_poly.pdbx_strand_id
1 'polypeptide(L)'
;MGRLFGYLLGVLLYVGLTFAAFGVTTSGTNMLVDSGAGLVTTNIDNQGTAQQEVYFYMNSNHEQTESYRTGFFGPYALAITSGATPSANLDISFFSTLNLQGYVPASGRGTVKGTYSGTLSGLVVGSFTSPLMKPGTYTATLFEGQLESGTANVTVSAGGTASIALTASASRPSTIWSVGTADGTPVGLLNADKIQTMHPSDTRMSSWGPITFTIGNSVSSFPMAQFKDVNNPTTIKWAASSSQIGARTLRIRTTSAFAGGRPQITVNSWTSGEPAGVTRGTWRGLNQLYDFAIPSGTLVTGSNTIIINVISGSSGDGFLSPNFVYDSVELF
;
A
#
# COMPACT_ATOMS: atom_id res chain seq x y z
N MET A 1 -6.22 -16.66 -52.25
CA MET A 1 -5.01 -15.98 -51.71
C MET A 1 -5.41 -14.58 -51.28
N GLY A 2 -5.13 -14.22 -50.02
CA GLY A 2 -5.15 -12.83 -49.51
C GLY A 2 -6.51 -12.22 -49.16
N ARG A 3 -7.07 -12.53 -47.98
CA ARG A 3 -8.03 -11.65 -47.30
C ARG A 3 -7.32 -10.90 -46.18
N LEU A 4 -7.33 -9.57 -46.30
CA LEU A 4 -6.86 -8.59 -45.34
C LEU A 4 -7.74 -8.66 -44.09
N PHE A 5 -7.18 -9.02 -42.94
CA PHE A 5 -7.83 -8.87 -41.63
C PHE A 5 -7.00 -7.91 -40.79
N GLY A 6 -7.55 -6.72 -40.55
CA GLY A 6 -7.00 -5.76 -39.59
C GLY A 6 -7.20 -6.27 -38.17
N TYR A 7 -6.13 -6.29 -37.39
CA TYR A 7 -6.21 -6.46 -35.95
C TYR A 7 -6.44 -5.09 -35.31
N LEU A 8 -7.69 -4.87 -34.90
CA LEU A 8 -8.06 -3.83 -33.95
C LEU A 8 -7.50 -4.28 -32.58
N LEU A 9 -6.42 -3.65 -32.11
CA LEU A 9 -5.91 -3.87 -30.77
C LEU A 9 -6.79 -3.07 -29.79
N GLY A 10 -7.80 -3.74 -29.23
CA GLY A 10 -8.61 -3.18 -28.15
C GLY A 10 -7.77 -3.03 -26.89
N VAL A 11 -7.32 -1.81 -26.62
CA VAL A 11 -6.82 -1.41 -25.30
C VAL A 11 -8.04 -1.35 -24.37
N LEU A 12 -8.21 -2.40 -23.58
CA LEU A 12 -9.22 -2.45 -22.53
C LEU A 12 -8.72 -1.60 -21.34
N LEU A 13 -8.91 -0.29 -21.43
CA LEU A 13 -8.78 0.62 -20.31
C LEU A 13 -9.90 0.32 -19.31
N TYR A 14 -9.60 -0.47 -18.29
CA TYR A 14 -10.47 -0.67 -17.14
C TYR A 14 -10.39 0.59 -16.26
N VAL A 15 -11.08 1.65 -16.68
CA VAL A 15 -11.31 2.81 -15.80
C VAL A 15 -12.42 2.41 -14.85
N GLY A 16 -12.05 1.79 -13.73
CA GLY A 16 -12.95 1.63 -12.61
C GLY A 16 -13.33 3.02 -12.10
N LEU A 17 -14.53 3.49 -12.44
CA LEU A 17 -15.13 4.67 -11.85
C LEU A 17 -15.50 4.33 -10.39
N THR A 18 -14.54 4.42 -9.49
CA THR A 18 -14.80 4.38 -8.04
C THR A 18 -15.22 5.78 -7.61
N PHE A 19 -16.54 5.97 -7.45
CA PHE A 19 -17.05 7.12 -6.73
C PHE A 19 -16.60 7.02 -5.27
N ALA A 20 -16.06 8.10 -4.72
CA ALA A 20 -15.82 8.25 -3.29
C ALA A 20 -17.17 8.33 -2.56
N ALA A 21 -17.75 7.18 -2.29
CA ALA A 21 -18.71 6.92 -1.24
C ALA A 21 -18.04 5.94 -0.26
N PHE A 22 -18.49 5.90 0.99
CA PHE A 22 -18.16 4.77 1.87
C PHE A 22 -18.58 3.49 1.14
N GLY A 23 -17.60 2.77 0.61
CA GLY A 23 -17.81 1.68 -0.33
C GLY A 23 -17.09 0.45 0.19
N VAL A 24 -17.85 -0.61 0.42
CA VAL A 24 -17.31 -1.93 0.73
C VAL A 24 -17.09 -2.65 -0.61
N THR A 25 -15.84 -3.02 -0.90
CA THR A 25 -15.55 -4.01 -1.94
C THR A 25 -15.13 -5.30 -1.24
N THR A 26 -15.79 -6.42 -1.53
CA THR A 26 -15.40 -7.72 -0.98
C THR A 26 -14.38 -8.40 -1.89
N SER A 27 -13.35 -9.02 -1.31
CA SER A 27 -12.40 -9.89 -2.01
C SER A 27 -12.14 -11.13 -1.15
N GLY A 28 -12.68 -12.27 -1.56
CA GLY A 28 -12.61 -13.51 -0.77
C GLY A 28 -13.42 -13.41 0.53
N THR A 29 -12.78 -13.69 1.67
CA THR A 29 -13.34 -13.56 3.04
C THR A 29 -12.90 -12.29 3.77
N ASN A 30 -12.51 -11.27 2.99
CA ASN A 30 -12.04 -9.99 3.50
C ASN A 30 -12.82 -8.84 2.86
N MET A 31 -13.22 -7.89 3.70
CA MET A 31 -13.81 -6.63 3.27
C MET A 31 -12.73 -5.56 3.14
N LEU A 32 -12.71 -4.91 1.98
CA LEU A 32 -11.99 -3.67 1.77
C LEU A 32 -12.74 -2.56 2.52
N VAL A 33 -12.16 -2.11 3.64
CA VAL A 33 -12.68 -0.97 4.39
C VAL A 33 -11.91 0.26 3.94
N ASP A 34 -12.49 0.99 2.99
CA ASP A 34 -11.99 2.31 2.64
C ASP A 34 -12.47 3.31 3.71
N SER A 35 -11.53 3.83 4.50
CA SER A 35 -11.79 4.91 5.46
C SER A 35 -12.20 6.23 4.79
N GLY A 36 -12.20 6.29 3.46
CA GLY A 36 -12.38 7.49 2.66
C GLY A 36 -11.09 8.32 2.53
N ALA A 37 -9.95 7.75 2.94
CA ALA A 37 -8.64 8.41 2.97
C ALA A 37 -7.59 7.71 2.09
N GLY A 38 -7.97 6.77 1.20
CA GLY A 38 -7.05 6.16 0.23
C GLY A 38 -6.10 5.09 0.78
N LEU A 39 -5.93 4.98 2.11
CA LEU A 39 -5.30 3.82 2.73
C LEU A 39 -6.33 2.70 2.88
N VAL A 40 -6.07 1.59 2.19
CA VAL A 40 -6.91 0.40 2.21
C VAL A 40 -6.42 -0.54 3.30
N THR A 41 -7.24 -0.74 4.33
CA THR A 41 -7.07 -1.86 5.25
C THR A 41 -8.16 -2.90 4.98
N THR A 42 -7.82 -4.17 5.16
CA THR A 42 -8.77 -5.27 5.01
C THR A 42 -9.04 -5.88 6.37
N ASN A 43 -10.30 -6.22 6.62
CA ASN A 43 -10.68 -6.90 7.84
C ASN A 43 -11.55 -8.11 7.52
N ILE A 44 -11.71 -8.97 8.51
CA ILE A 44 -12.52 -10.18 8.44
C ILE A 44 -13.95 -9.77 8.09
N ASP A 45 -14.48 -10.30 7.00
CA ASP A 45 -15.89 -10.13 6.62
C ASP A 45 -16.72 -11.37 6.87
N ASN A 46 -16.04 -12.51 6.96
CA ASN A 46 -16.68 -13.79 7.05
C ASN A 46 -15.72 -14.84 7.62
N GLN A 47 -16.22 -15.73 8.46
CA GLN A 47 -15.53 -16.96 8.84
C GLN A 47 -16.55 -18.08 9.09
N GLY A 48 -16.08 -19.32 9.12
CA GLY A 48 -16.99 -20.41 9.45
C GLY A 48 -16.36 -21.78 9.54
N THR A 49 -16.97 -22.60 10.39
CA THR A 49 -16.76 -24.05 10.46
C THR A 49 -18.13 -24.72 10.66
N ALA A 50 -18.60 -24.81 11.89
CA ALA A 50 -19.93 -25.32 12.23
C ALA A 50 -21.06 -24.31 11.97
N GLN A 51 -20.72 -23.02 11.81
CA GLN A 51 -21.63 -21.92 11.51
C GLN A 51 -20.97 -20.97 10.51
N GLN A 52 -21.79 -20.19 9.80
CA GLN A 52 -21.34 -19.10 8.95
C GLN A 52 -21.50 -17.79 9.71
N GLU A 53 -20.41 -17.04 9.87
CA GLU A 53 -20.38 -15.83 10.68
C GLU A 53 -20.07 -14.64 9.77
N VAL A 54 -20.99 -13.67 9.70
CA VAL A 54 -20.84 -12.47 8.86
C VAL A 54 -20.51 -11.29 9.77
N TYR A 55 -19.47 -10.55 9.43
CA TYR A 55 -18.94 -9.46 10.25
C TYR A 55 -18.97 -8.12 9.55
N PHE A 56 -19.06 -7.07 10.38
CA PHE A 56 -18.60 -5.75 10.02
C PHE A 56 -17.76 -5.18 11.17
N TYR A 57 -16.43 -5.29 11.03
CA TYR A 57 -15.50 -4.73 12.00
C TYR A 57 -15.45 -3.20 11.88
N MET A 58 -16.13 -2.51 12.80
CA MET A 58 -16.10 -1.03 12.88
C MET A 58 -14.70 -0.49 13.23
N ASN A 59 -13.91 -1.27 13.96
CA ASN A 59 -12.49 -1.08 14.21
C ASN A 59 -11.89 -2.42 14.71
N SER A 60 -10.56 -2.56 14.64
CA SER A 60 -9.83 -3.71 15.18
C SER A 60 -8.35 -3.38 15.37
N ASN A 61 -7.60 -4.26 16.03
CA ASN A 61 -6.14 -4.22 16.10
C ASN A 61 -5.45 -4.93 14.93
N HIS A 62 -6.17 -5.37 13.89
CA HIS A 62 -5.59 -6.03 12.71
C HIS A 62 -4.86 -4.99 11.84
N GLU A 63 -3.53 -4.98 11.91
CA GLU A 63 -2.67 -3.99 11.24
C GLU A 63 -3.12 -2.53 11.47
N GLN A 64 -3.54 -2.21 12.69
CA GLN A 64 -4.08 -0.89 13.03
C GLN A 64 -3.01 0.20 12.97
N THR A 65 -3.32 1.29 12.28
CA THR A 65 -2.39 2.41 12.02
C THR A 65 -2.80 3.72 12.69
N GLU A 66 -4.05 3.81 13.13
CA GLU A 66 -4.64 5.01 13.74
C GLU A 66 -5.32 4.67 15.07
N SER A 67 -5.42 5.65 15.96
CA SER A 67 -6.25 5.53 17.16
C SER A 67 -7.73 5.32 16.81
N TYR A 68 -8.47 4.62 17.68
CA TYR A 68 -9.91 4.47 17.50
C TYR A 68 -10.63 5.82 17.58
N ARG A 69 -11.60 5.99 16.66
CA ARG A 69 -12.58 7.08 16.72
C ARG A 69 -13.73 6.66 17.64
N THR A 70 -14.45 7.64 18.18
CA THR A 70 -15.63 7.40 19.03
C THR A 70 -16.87 8.09 18.45
N GLY A 71 -18.04 7.79 19.04
CA GLY A 71 -19.32 8.36 18.62
C GLY A 71 -20.13 7.38 17.77
N PHE A 72 -20.82 7.92 16.77
CA PHE A 72 -21.73 7.14 15.92
C PHE A 72 -20.97 6.40 14.82
N PHE A 73 -21.07 5.07 14.80
CA PHE A 73 -20.57 4.19 13.74
C PHE A 73 -21.72 3.73 12.83
N GLY A 74 -21.51 3.76 11.52
CA GLY A 74 -22.52 3.45 10.51
C GLY A 74 -23.14 4.70 9.85
N PRO A 75 -24.35 4.59 9.26
CA PRO A 75 -25.24 3.41 9.31
C PRO A 75 -24.69 2.21 8.54
N TYR A 76 -25.02 1.01 9.00
CA TYR A 76 -24.78 -0.25 8.30
C TYR A 76 -26.09 -1.06 8.28
N ALA A 77 -26.28 -1.88 7.26
CA ALA A 77 -27.47 -2.71 7.11
C ALA A 77 -27.08 -4.12 6.68
N LEU A 78 -27.71 -5.12 7.31
CA LEU A 78 -27.67 -6.50 6.87
C LEU A 78 -28.91 -6.75 6.00
N ALA A 79 -28.70 -6.92 4.70
CA ALA A 79 -29.76 -7.23 3.76
C ALA A 79 -29.95 -8.75 3.66
N ILE A 80 -31.18 -9.21 3.93
CA ILE A 80 -31.56 -10.62 3.75
C ILE A 80 -32.35 -10.71 2.44
N THR A 81 -31.86 -11.53 1.51
CA THR A 81 -32.48 -11.71 0.19
C THR A 81 -32.75 -13.18 -0.10
N SER A 82 -33.59 -13.46 -1.10
CA SER A 82 -33.84 -14.81 -1.61
C SER A 82 -32.78 -15.29 -2.62
N GLY A 83 -31.64 -14.59 -2.74
CA GLY A 83 -30.54 -14.93 -3.63
C GLY A 83 -30.11 -13.83 -4.60
N ALA A 84 -30.93 -12.80 -4.80
CA ALA A 84 -30.53 -11.63 -5.57
C ALA A 84 -29.57 -10.73 -4.77
N THR A 85 -28.58 -10.14 -5.44
CA THR A 85 -27.70 -9.13 -4.83
C THR A 85 -28.53 -7.91 -4.41
N PRO A 86 -28.43 -7.45 -3.15
CA PRO A 86 -29.07 -6.20 -2.72
C PRO A 86 -28.62 -5.00 -3.56
N SER A 87 -29.48 -4.00 -3.70
CA SER A 87 -29.09 -2.71 -4.27
C SER A 87 -27.93 -2.12 -3.46
N ALA A 88 -26.87 -1.68 -4.15
CA ALA A 88 -25.79 -0.89 -3.54
C ALA A 88 -26.27 0.51 -3.09
N ASN A 89 -27.38 0.99 -3.66
CA ASN A 89 -28.03 2.23 -3.27
C ASN A 89 -29.07 1.93 -2.19
N LEU A 90 -28.70 2.15 -0.93
CA LEU A 90 -29.58 2.08 0.23
C LEU A 90 -29.83 3.49 0.77
N ASP A 91 -31.07 3.97 0.70
CA ASP A 91 -31.44 5.24 1.31
C ASP A 91 -31.55 5.09 2.83
N ILE A 92 -30.65 5.78 3.54
CA ILE A 92 -30.57 5.84 5.00
C ILE A 92 -30.88 7.25 5.53
N SER A 93 -31.40 8.14 4.69
CA SER A 93 -31.68 9.54 5.05
C SER A 93 -32.68 9.67 6.22
N PHE A 94 -33.58 8.70 6.37
CA PHE A 94 -34.56 8.62 7.47
C PHE A 94 -33.91 8.58 8.87
N PHE A 95 -32.63 8.22 9.00
CA PHE A 95 -31.89 8.32 10.26
C PHE A 95 -31.92 9.74 10.85
N SER A 96 -32.08 10.75 10.00
CA SER A 96 -32.20 12.15 10.41
C SER A 96 -33.42 12.47 11.28
N THR A 97 -34.47 11.64 11.24
CA THR A 97 -35.71 11.86 12.02
C THR A 97 -35.78 11.00 13.28
N LEU A 98 -34.78 10.14 13.52
CA LEU A 98 -34.80 9.13 14.59
C LEU A 98 -34.14 9.61 15.90
N ASN A 99 -33.64 10.85 15.96
CA ASN A 99 -32.94 11.42 17.13
C ASN A 99 -31.80 10.53 17.66
N LEU A 100 -31.05 9.90 16.74
CA LEU A 100 -29.98 8.98 17.10
C LEU A 100 -28.77 9.73 17.67
N GLN A 101 -28.31 9.30 18.84
CA GLN A 101 -27.18 9.90 19.51
C GLN A 101 -25.93 9.89 18.62
N GLY A 102 -25.34 11.07 18.39
CA GLY A 102 -24.11 11.23 17.60
C GLY A 102 -24.28 11.18 16.08
N TYR A 103 -25.50 10.93 15.58
CA TYR A 103 -25.81 11.03 14.15
C TYR A 103 -25.81 12.50 13.71
N VAL A 104 -25.15 12.79 12.58
CA VAL A 104 -25.14 14.12 11.97
C VAL A 104 -25.79 14.01 10.59
N PRO A 105 -26.96 14.67 10.37
CA PRO A 105 -27.66 14.60 9.09
C PRO A 105 -26.91 15.36 7.99
N ALA A 106 -27.32 15.19 6.74
CA ALA A 106 -26.72 15.86 5.59
C ALA A 106 -26.68 17.39 5.72
N SER A 107 -27.72 18.01 6.27
CA SER A 107 -27.78 19.46 6.53
C SER A 107 -26.73 19.95 7.54
N GLY A 108 -26.24 19.07 8.41
CA GLY A 108 -25.17 19.37 9.37
C GLY A 108 -23.77 19.11 8.83
N ARG A 109 -23.60 18.83 7.53
CA ARG A 109 -22.34 18.45 6.89
C ARG A 109 -21.95 19.41 5.78
N GLY A 110 -20.67 19.44 5.45
CA GLY A 110 -20.13 20.15 4.30
C GLY A 110 -19.41 19.21 3.34
N THR A 111 -18.79 19.77 2.31
CA THR A 111 -17.94 19.03 1.36
C THR A 111 -16.61 19.75 1.13
N VAL A 112 -15.66 19.04 0.56
CA VAL A 112 -14.41 19.59 0.03
C VAL A 112 -14.36 19.29 -1.46
N LYS A 113 -14.10 20.31 -2.27
CA LYS A 113 -13.70 20.15 -3.68
C LYS A 113 -12.23 20.47 -3.80
N GLY A 114 -11.53 19.75 -4.65
CA GLY A 114 -10.13 20.06 -4.83
C GLY A 114 -9.55 19.57 -6.12
N THR A 115 -8.32 19.99 -6.35
CA THR A 115 -7.46 19.50 -7.40
C THR A 115 -6.22 18.87 -6.80
N TYR A 116 -5.63 17.92 -7.52
CA TYR A 116 -4.31 17.39 -7.20
C TYR A 116 -3.40 17.45 -8.42
N SER A 117 -2.11 17.65 -8.17
CA SER A 117 -1.07 17.74 -9.19
C SER A 117 0.24 17.17 -8.64
N GLY A 118 1.22 16.87 -9.50
CA GLY A 118 2.46 16.29 -9.01
C GLY A 118 3.49 15.98 -10.09
N THR A 119 4.70 15.66 -9.62
CA THR A 119 5.92 15.45 -10.42
C THR A 119 6.12 14.01 -10.89
N LEU A 120 5.18 13.10 -10.60
CA LEU A 120 5.21 11.75 -11.15
C LEU A 120 5.01 11.82 -12.67
N SER A 121 5.89 11.17 -13.45
CA SER A 121 5.70 11.07 -14.89
C SER A 121 4.36 10.39 -15.18
N GLY A 122 3.40 11.14 -15.72
CA GLY A 122 2.06 10.66 -16.04
C GLY A 122 0.95 10.98 -15.03
N LEU A 123 1.23 11.60 -13.86
CA LEU A 123 0.16 12.09 -12.99
C LEU A 123 -0.41 13.40 -13.55
N VAL A 124 -1.54 13.28 -14.26
CA VAL A 124 -2.28 14.43 -14.78
C VAL A 124 -2.96 15.15 -13.63
N VAL A 125 -3.11 16.48 -13.74
CA VAL A 125 -3.93 17.27 -12.83
C VAL A 125 -5.34 16.67 -12.79
N GLY A 126 -5.76 16.21 -11.63
CA GLY A 126 -7.10 15.67 -11.41
C GLY A 126 -7.92 16.54 -10.49
N SER A 127 -9.23 16.26 -10.42
CA SER A 127 -10.17 16.92 -9.52
C SER A 127 -10.95 15.90 -8.72
N PHE A 128 -11.31 16.27 -7.49
CA PHE A 128 -12.11 15.42 -6.60
C PHE A 128 -13.19 16.22 -5.89
N THR A 129 -14.19 15.50 -5.38
CA THR A 129 -15.18 16.00 -4.42
C THR A 129 -15.31 14.97 -3.32
N SER A 130 -15.18 15.39 -2.07
CA SER A 130 -15.32 14.51 -0.91
C SER A 130 -16.78 14.03 -0.74
N PRO A 131 -17.01 12.96 0.03
CA PRO A 131 -18.30 12.70 0.66
C PRO A 131 -18.75 13.87 1.57
N LEU A 132 -19.95 13.78 2.12
CA LEU A 132 -20.44 14.71 3.14
C LEU A 132 -19.67 14.53 4.47
N MET A 133 -18.92 15.55 4.84
CA MET A 133 -18.03 15.57 6.00
C MET A 133 -18.68 16.32 7.17
N LYS A 134 -18.44 15.86 8.41
CA LYS A 134 -18.78 16.64 9.61
C LYS A 134 -17.95 17.95 9.62
N PRO A 135 -18.45 19.06 10.16
CA PRO A 135 -17.67 20.28 10.30
C PRO A 135 -16.41 20.04 11.15
N GLY A 136 -15.31 20.70 10.80
CA GLY A 136 -14.03 20.55 11.47
C GLY A 136 -12.83 20.79 10.56
N THR A 137 -11.64 20.76 11.14
CA THR A 137 -10.38 20.85 10.40
C THR A 137 -9.84 19.44 10.17
N TYR A 138 -9.47 19.14 8.93
CA TYR A 138 -8.98 17.85 8.48
C TYR A 138 -7.62 18.01 7.82
N THR A 139 -6.76 17.02 8.02
CA THR A 139 -5.61 16.79 7.16
C THR A 139 -6.08 16.01 5.93
N ALA A 140 -5.90 16.59 4.76
CA ALA A 140 -6.11 15.95 3.47
C ALA A 140 -4.78 15.40 2.97
N THR A 141 -4.76 14.11 2.64
CA THR A 141 -3.54 13.41 2.21
C THR A 141 -3.71 12.97 0.76
N LEU A 142 -2.72 13.28 -0.08
CA LEU A 142 -2.59 12.78 -1.44
C LEU A 142 -1.81 11.46 -1.40
N PHE A 143 -2.35 10.45 -2.08
CA PHE A 143 -1.70 9.16 -2.25
C PHE A 143 -1.42 8.88 -3.72
N GLU A 144 -0.27 8.25 -3.98
CA GLU A 144 0.07 7.60 -5.25
C GLU A 144 0.00 6.09 -5.00
N GLY A 145 -1.08 5.45 -5.47
CA GLY A 145 -1.44 4.13 -4.96
C GLY A 145 -1.82 4.24 -3.48
N GLN A 146 -1.04 3.60 -2.60
CA GLN A 146 -1.12 3.67 -1.14
C GLN A 146 0.09 4.39 -0.51
N LEU A 147 0.97 4.98 -1.32
CA LEU A 147 2.09 5.77 -0.83
C LEU A 147 1.67 7.23 -0.62
N GLU A 148 1.79 7.73 0.61
CA GLU A 148 1.56 9.14 0.93
C GLU A 148 2.55 10.03 0.15
N SER A 149 2.02 10.92 -0.68
CA SER A 149 2.81 11.78 -1.57
C SER A 149 2.67 13.26 -1.26
N GLY A 150 1.69 13.68 -0.44
CA GLY A 150 1.57 15.07 -0.01
C GLY A 150 0.44 15.27 1.00
N THR A 151 0.48 16.37 1.75
CA THR A 151 -0.57 16.71 2.73
C THR A 151 -0.88 18.20 2.72
N ALA A 152 -2.12 18.54 3.08
CA ALA A 152 -2.55 19.90 3.39
C ALA A 152 -3.68 19.87 4.42
N ASN A 153 -4.04 21.03 4.99
CA ASN A 153 -5.17 21.14 5.91
C ASN A 153 -6.35 21.86 5.26
N VAL A 154 -7.56 21.44 5.58
CA VAL A 154 -8.80 22.06 5.11
C VAL A 154 -9.83 22.10 6.23
N THR A 155 -10.59 23.19 6.30
CA THR A 155 -11.68 23.36 7.27
C THR A 155 -13.03 23.27 6.58
N VAL A 156 -13.89 22.39 7.09
CA VAL A 156 -15.25 22.16 6.59
C VAL A 156 -16.27 22.82 7.52
N SER A 157 -17.24 23.51 6.94
CA SER A 157 -18.42 24.05 7.62
C SER A 157 -19.70 23.35 7.15
N ALA A 158 -20.74 23.32 8.00
CA ALA A 158 -22.03 22.75 7.63
C ALA A 158 -22.68 23.55 6.49
N GLY A 159 -23.23 22.85 5.50
CA GLY A 159 -23.80 23.45 4.28
C GLY A 159 -22.77 24.06 3.31
N GLY A 160 -21.50 24.12 3.72
CA GLY A 160 -20.42 24.72 2.94
C GLY A 160 -19.72 23.75 2.00
N THR A 161 -19.06 24.31 0.97
CA THR A 161 -18.07 23.61 0.16
C THR A 161 -16.74 24.32 0.33
N ALA A 162 -15.77 23.65 0.96
CA ALA A 162 -14.40 24.14 1.05
C ALA A 162 -13.61 23.75 -0.21
N SER A 163 -12.55 24.50 -0.50
CA SER A 163 -11.66 24.22 -1.64
C SER A 163 -10.24 23.95 -1.16
N ILE A 164 -9.55 23.00 -1.80
CA ILE A 164 -8.14 22.68 -1.51
C ILE A 164 -7.39 22.31 -2.80
N ALA A 165 -6.09 22.58 -2.84
CA ALA A 165 -5.18 22.04 -3.85
C ALA A 165 -4.11 21.19 -3.16
N LEU A 166 -3.86 20.00 -3.69
CA LEU A 166 -2.84 19.07 -3.21
C LEU A 166 -1.74 18.94 -4.25
N THR A 167 -0.49 18.90 -3.80
CA THR A 167 0.67 18.68 -4.68
C THR A 167 1.53 17.56 -4.14
N ALA A 168 1.90 16.62 -4.99
CA ALA A 168 2.87 15.59 -4.63
C ALA A 168 4.23 16.26 -4.32
N SER A 169 4.78 15.98 -3.14
CA SER A 169 6.04 16.50 -2.61
C SER A 169 7.15 15.45 -2.55
N ALA A 170 6.85 14.18 -2.85
CA ALA A 170 7.82 13.10 -2.83
C ALA A 170 8.91 13.29 -3.91
N SER A 171 10.14 13.51 -3.47
CA SER A 171 11.33 13.50 -4.33
C SER A 171 11.60 12.07 -4.84
N ARG A 172 11.58 11.89 -6.16
CA ARG A 172 12.01 10.64 -6.82
C ARG A 172 13.31 10.88 -7.57
N PRO A 173 14.43 10.27 -7.13
CA PRO A 173 15.70 10.41 -7.83
C PRO A 173 15.65 9.68 -9.18
N SER A 174 16.47 10.14 -10.13
CA SER A 174 16.70 9.38 -11.37
C SER A 174 17.41 8.08 -11.01
N THR A 175 16.74 6.95 -11.19
CA THR A 175 17.30 5.65 -10.83
C THR A 175 18.23 5.11 -11.90
N ILE A 176 19.25 4.36 -11.46
CA ILE A 176 20.02 3.46 -12.32
C ILE A 176 19.15 2.25 -12.68
N TRP A 177 18.42 1.73 -11.70
CA TRP A 177 17.37 0.73 -11.87
C TRP A 177 16.41 0.76 -10.69
N SER A 178 15.23 0.16 -10.88
CA SER A 178 14.25 -0.09 -9.83
C SER A 178 13.67 -1.50 -9.95
N VAL A 179 13.24 -2.07 -8.82
CA VAL A 179 12.44 -3.29 -8.72
C VAL A 179 11.15 -2.94 -8.00
N GLY A 180 10.01 -3.32 -8.57
CA GLY A 180 8.69 -2.87 -8.11
C GLY A 180 8.39 -1.43 -8.49
N THR A 181 7.27 -0.92 -7.98
CA THR A 181 6.80 0.45 -8.15
C THR A 181 6.69 1.07 -6.76
N ALA A 182 7.15 2.31 -6.57
CA ALA A 182 6.95 3.01 -5.31
C ALA A 182 5.51 3.54 -5.22
N ASP A 183 4.57 2.64 -4.92
CA ASP A 183 3.13 2.91 -4.84
C ASP A 183 2.52 2.43 -3.51
N GLY A 184 3.34 2.02 -2.55
CA GLY A 184 2.91 1.56 -1.23
C GLY A 184 2.31 0.16 -1.26
N THR A 185 2.56 -0.64 -2.30
CA THR A 185 2.02 -1.99 -2.43
C THR A 185 3.07 -2.99 -2.94
N PRO A 186 2.96 -4.29 -2.61
CA PRO A 186 3.82 -5.31 -3.20
C PRO A 186 3.37 -5.75 -4.61
N VAL A 187 2.43 -5.05 -5.25
CA VAL A 187 1.77 -5.52 -6.47
C VAL A 187 2.79 -5.81 -7.58
N GLY A 188 2.62 -6.96 -8.23
CA GLY A 188 3.51 -7.43 -9.29
C GLY A 188 4.75 -8.19 -8.82
N LEU A 189 5.08 -8.16 -7.51
CA LEU A 189 6.14 -8.99 -6.93
C LEU A 189 5.66 -10.45 -6.77
N LEU A 190 6.61 -11.38 -6.60
CA LEU A 190 6.34 -12.80 -6.44
C LEU A 190 5.40 -13.05 -5.25
N ASN A 191 4.34 -13.82 -5.47
CA ASN A 191 3.28 -14.19 -4.52
C ASN A 191 2.36 -13.04 -4.05
N ALA A 192 2.56 -11.80 -4.51
CA ALA A 192 1.71 -10.66 -4.14
C ALA A 192 0.25 -10.81 -4.62
N ASP A 193 0.04 -11.51 -5.73
CA ASP A 193 -1.29 -11.83 -6.30
C ASP A 193 -2.07 -12.86 -5.47
N LYS A 194 -1.38 -13.62 -4.61
CA LYS A 194 -1.95 -14.74 -3.85
C LYS A 194 -2.15 -14.42 -2.37
N ILE A 195 -1.27 -13.60 -1.79
CA ILE A 195 -1.16 -13.42 -0.34
C ILE A 195 -2.46 -12.97 0.35
N GLN A 196 -3.31 -12.22 -0.34
CA GLN A 196 -4.57 -11.73 0.21
C GLN A 196 -5.64 -12.82 0.33
N THR A 197 -5.42 -14.00 -0.26
CA THR A 197 -6.43 -15.08 -0.34
C THR A 197 -5.90 -16.45 0.08
N MET A 198 -4.60 -16.58 0.37
CA MET A 198 -4.03 -17.82 0.89
C MET A 198 -2.80 -17.57 1.77
N HIS A 199 -2.57 -18.48 2.73
CA HIS A 199 -1.46 -18.40 3.67
C HIS A 199 -0.10 -18.56 2.95
N PRO A 200 0.99 -17.91 3.41
CA PRO A 200 2.32 -18.07 2.82
C PRO A 200 2.82 -19.52 2.72
N SER A 201 2.37 -20.42 3.60
CA SER A 201 2.71 -21.85 3.57
C SER A 201 1.86 -22.67 2.61
N ASP A 202 0.88 -22.07 1.94
CA ASP A 202 0.02 -22.78 1.00
C ASP A 202 0.86 -23.33 -0.16
N THR A 203 0.65 -24.60 -0.50
CA THR A 203 1.39 -25.28 -1.58
C THR A 203 1.23 -24.63 -2.96
N ARG A 204 0.23 -23.76 -3.14
CA ARG A 204 0.00 -22.98 -4.37
C ARG A 204 0.88 -21.73 -4.46
N MET A 205 1.50 -21.31 -3.35
CA MET A 205 2.52 -20.27 -3.38
C MET A 205 3.72 -20.75 -4.20
N SER A 206 4.28 -19.84 -4.99
CA SER A 206 5.59 -20.08 -5.59
C SER A 206 6.66 -20.14 -4.50
N SER A 207 7.77 -20.85 -4.75
CA SER A 207 8.87 -20.95 -3.78
C SER A 207 9.35 -19.56 -3.34
N TRP A 208 9.38 -19.35 -2.03
CA TRP A 208 9.72 -18.04 -1.44
C TRP A 208 11.20 -17.67 -1.56
N GLY A 209 12.10 -18.63 -1.79
CA GLY A 209 13.54 -18.41 -1.87
C GLY A 209 14.37 -19.28 -0.92
N PRO A 210 15.62 -18.87 -0.58
CA PRO A 210 16.28 -17.61 -0.95
C PRO A 210 16.35 -17.33 -2.47
N ILE A 211 16.18 -16.08 -2.88
CA ILE A 211 16.10 -15.67 -4.30
C ILE A 211 17.36 -14.92 -4.72
N THR A 212 17.91 -15.28 -5.88
CA THR A 212 18.87 -14.43 -6.62
C THR A 212 18.15 -13.77 -7.79
N PHE A 213 17.92 -12.47 -7.70
CA PHE A 213 17.30 -11.65 -8.72
C PHE A 213 18.36 -10.93 -9.55
N THR A 214 18.31 -11.06 -10.87
CA THR A 214 19.17 -10.28 -11.78
C THR A 214 18.39 -9.10 -12.32
N ILE A 215 18.94 -7.88 -12.23
CA ILE A 215 18.32 -6.69 -12.80
C ILE A 215 18.06 -6.88 -14.30
N GLY A 216 16.81 -6.63 -14.71
CA GLY A 216 16.30 -6.93 -16.06
C GLY A 216 15.37 -8.14 -16.11
N ASN A 217 15.36 -9.00 -15.08
CA ASN A 217 14.35 -10.06 -14.95
C ASN A 217 12.97 -9.48 -14.65
N SER A 218 11.92 -10.29 -14.88
CA SER A 218 10.55 -9.95 -14.48
C SER A 218 10.46 -9.71 -12.97
N VAL A 219 9.89 -8.57 -12.56
CA VAL A 219 9.69 -8.21 -11.14
C VAL A 219 8.89 -9.26 -10.36
N SER A 220 8.06 -10.04 -11.05
CA SER A 220 7.32 -11.18 -10.47
C SER A 220 8.20 -12.34 -10.01
N SER A 221 9.51 -12.27 -10.21
CA SER A 221 10.51 -13.20 -9.66
C SER A 221 11.23 -12.66 -8.42
N PHE A 222 10.99 -11.40 -8.04
CA PHE A 222 11.48 -10.81 -6.80
C PHE A 222 10.46 -11.04 -5.67
N PRO A 223 10.86 -11.50 -4.47
CA PRO A 223 9.91 -11.88 -3.42
C PRO A 223 9.10 -10.66 -2.95
N MET A 224 7.79 -10.80 -2.77
CA MET A 224 6.98 -9.73 -2.17
C MET A 224 7.38 -9.43 -0.72
N ALA A 225 7.91 -10.43 0.00
CA ALA A 225 8.23 -10.34 1.41
C ALA A 225 9.48 -11.18 1.73
N GLN A 226 10.25 -10.72 2.70
CA GLN A 226 11.41 -11.44 3.20
C GLN A 226 11.23 -11.78 4.68
N PHE A 227 11.39 -13.06 5.00
CA PHE A 227 11.27 -13.61 6.35
C PHE A 227 12.63 -14.14 6.80
N LYS A 228 13.03 -13.78 8.01
CA LYS A 228 14.34 -14.11 8.59
C LYS A 228 14.65 -15.61 8.53
N ASP A 229 13.65 -16.46 8.77
CA ASP A 229 13.84 -17.92 8.87
C ASP A 229 13.23 -18.72 7.70
N VAL A 230 12.85 -18.05 6.59
CA VAL A 230 12.30 -18.74 5.40
C VAL A 230 13.15 -18.51 4.15
N ASN A 231 13.35 -17.26 3.74
CA ASN A 231 13.96 -16.92 2.46
C ASN A 231 15.07 -15.87 2.56
N ASN A 232 15.63 -15.69 3.75
CA ASN A 232 16.72 -14.78 4.01
C ASN A 232 18.07 -15.39 3.56
N PRO A 233 18.91 -14.69 2.77
CA PRO A 233 18.72 -13.35 2.19
C PRO A 233 18.14 -13.36 0.77
N THR A 234 17.64 -12.19 0.32
CA THR A 234 17.48 -11.92 -1.11
C THR A 234 18.78 -11.35 -1.68
N THR A 235 19.23 -11.90 -2.80
CA THR A 235 20.43 -11.44 -3.52
C THR A 235 20.03 -10.74 -4.81
N ILE A 236 20.54 -9.54 -5.05
CA ILE A 236 20.39 -8.79 -6.31
C ILE A 236 21.73 -8.79 -7.04
N LYS A 237 21.71 -9.12 -8.33
CA LYS A 237 22.87 -9.04 -9.24
C LYS A 237 22.62 -8.04 -10.36
N TRP A 238 23.63 -7.24 -10.68
CA TRP A 238 23.59 -6.34 -11.83
C TRP A 238 24.99 -6.17 -12.45
N ALA A 239 25.06 -5.65 -13.68
CA ALA A 239 26.31 -5.13 -14.26
C ALA A 239 26.29 -3.60 -14.35
N ALA A 240 27.28 -2.92 -13.73
CA ALA A 240 27.39 -1.45 -13.74
C ALA A 240 28.35 -0.97 -14.84
N SER A 241 28.03 0.16 -15.46
CA SER A 241 28.98 0.92 -16.28
C SER A 241 29.93 1.73 -15.40
N SER A 242 31.03 2.23 -16.00
CA SER A 242 31.97 3.12 -15.30
C SER A 242 31.36 4.43 -14.82
N SER A 243 30.22 4.87 -15.39
CA SER A 243 29.49 6.05 -14.91
C SER A 243 28.58 5.77 -13.71
N GLN A 244 28.41 4.50 -13.33
CA GLN A 244 27.48 4.07 -12.28
C GLN A 244 28.16 3.74 -10.93
N ILE A 245 29.50 3.77 -10.86
CA ILE A 245 30.29 3.26 -9.71
C ILE A 245 30.68 4.31 -8.65
N GLY A 246 30.19 5.55 -8.78
CA GLY A 246 30.39 6.58 -7.76
C GLY A 246 29.63 6.28 -6.46
N ALA A 247 29.61 7.24 -5.53
CA ALA A 247 28.72 7.15 -4.37
C ALA A 247 27.26 7.05 -4.84
N ARG A 248 26.50 6.13 -4.25
CA ARG A 248 25.10 5.84 -4.60
C ARG A 248 24.25 5.70 -3.35
N THR A 249 22.95 5.71 -3.52
CA THR A 249 21.99 5.33 -2.48
C THR A 249 21.20 4.13 -2.97
N LEU A 250 21.17 3.07 -2.16
CA LEU A 250 20.15 2.04 -2.29
C LEU A 250 19.01 2.40 -1.35
N ARG A 251 17.80 2.52 -1.91
CA ARG A 251 16.58 2.75 -1.15
C ARG A 251 15.72 1.49 -1.17
N ILE A 252 15.29 1.05 0.01
CA ILE A 252 14.30 -0.02 0.17
C ILE A 252 13.08 0.59 0.83
N ARG A 253 11.93 0.52 0.15
CA ARG A 253 10.63 0.83 0.74
C ARG A 253 9.93 -0.45 1.10
N THR A 254 9.27 -0.41 2.24
CA THR A 254 8.50 -1.54 2.78
C THR A 254 7.09 -1.07 3.08
N THR A 255 6.08 -1.92 2.88
CA THR A 255 4.69 -1.57 3.20
C THR A 255 4.37 -1.89 4.66
N SER A 256 4.84 -3.05 5.13
CA SER A 256 4.66 -3.52 6.50
C SER A 256 5.90 -4.27 7.03
N ALA A 257 5.96 -4.41 8.36
CA ALA A 257 6.99 -5.16 9.05
C ALA A 257 6.40 -5.91 10.26
N PHE A 258 6.97 -7.06 10.58
CA PHE A 258 6.58 -7.91 11.71
C PHE A 258 7.77 -8.24 12.59
N ALA A 259 7.54 -8.29 13.90
CA ALA A 259 8.54 -8.59 14.94
C ALA A 259 9.86 -7.80 14.75
N GLY A 260 9.77 -6.52 14.37
CA GLY A 260 10.92 -5.63 14.20
C GLY A 260 11.86 -5.98 13.04
N GLY A 261 11.39 -6.76 12.07
CA GLY A 261 12.11 -7.06 10.83
C GLY A 261 12.42 -5.78 10.05
N ARG A 262 13.69 -5.59 9.68
CA ARG A 262 14.15 -4.48 8.83
C ARG A 262 15.33 -4.93 7.97
N PRO A 263 15.59 -4.28 6.81
CA PRO A 263 16.69 -4.66 5.95
C PRO A 263 18.05 -4.23 6.52
N GLN A 264 19.07 -5.08 6.37
CA GLN A 264 20.48 -4.70 6.37
C GLN A 264 21.10 -5.15 5.05
N ILE A 265 21.97 -4.34 4.45
CA ILE A 265 22.53 -4.66 3.15
C ILE A 265 24.03 -4.92 3.19
N THR A 266 24.48 -5.82 2.32
CA THR A 266 25.88 -5.97 1.94
C THR A 266 26.00 -5.74 0.44
N VAL A 267 26.81 -4.76 0.04
CA VAL A 267 27.10 -4.42 -1.36
C VAL A 267 28.55 -4.80 -1.64
N ASN A 268 28.76 -5.79 -2.50
CA ASN A 268 30.06 -6.42 -2.72
C ASN A 268 30.69 -6.84 -1.38
N SER A 269 31.75 -6.15 -0.95
CA SER A 269 32.44 -6.43 0.32
C SER A 269 32.13 -5.42 1.44
N TRP A 270 31.26 -4.44 1.19
CA TRP A 270 30.84 -3.45 2.16
C TRP A 270 29.48 -3.82 2.77
N THR A 271 29.37 -3.78 4.10
CA THR A 271 28.11 -4.00 4.82
C THR A 271 27.66 -2.71 5.47
N SER A 272 26.37 -2.39 5.34
CA SER A 272 25.79 -1.21 5.96
C SER A 272 25.72 -1.35 7.49
N GLY A 273 25.64 -0.23 8.19
CA GLY A 273 25.13 -0.22 9.56
C GLY A 273 23.70 -0.78 9.62
N GLU A 274 23.27 -1.19 10.82
CA GLU A 274 21.89 -1.62 11.05
C GLU A 274 20.95 -0.40 11.09
N PRO A 275 19.80 -0.41 10.38
CA PRO A 275 18.85 0.67 10.53
C PRO A 275 18.29 0.74 11.95
N ALA A 276 18.50 1.89 12.58
CA ALA A 276 17.98 2.21 13.90
C ALA A 276 16.50 2.67 13.81
N GLY A 277 15.68 2.26 14.79
CA GLY A 277 14.28 2.68 14.96
C GLY A 277 14.17 4.06 15.64
N VAL A 278 13.70 4.10 16.90
CA VAL A 278 13.51 5.36 17.66
C VAL A 278 14.77 6.23 17.74
N THR A 279 15.95 5.62 17.69
CA THR A 279 17.25 6.30 17.74
C THR A 279 17.62 7.05 16.46
N ARG A 280 16.75 7.04 15.43
CA ARG A 280 16.82 7.93 14.25
C ARG A 280 15.62 8.87 14.14
N GLY A 281 14.88 9.07 15.23
CA GLY A 281 13.75 10.02 15.28
C GLY A 281 12.51 9.55 14.52
N THR A 282 12.41 8.24 14.23
CA THR A 282 11.19 7.64 13.66
C THR A 282 10.55 6.67 14.65
N TRP A 283 9.24 6.78 14.81
CA TRP A 283 8.38 5.87 15.58
C TRP A 283 7.38 5.13 14.67
N ARG A 284 7.46 5.38 13.36
CA ARG A 284 6.53 4.86 12.36
C ARG A 284 6.87 3.40 12.07
N GLY A 285 5.87 2.51 12.02
CA GLY A 285 6.05 1.06 11.82
C GLY A 285 5.71 0.56 10.41
N LEU A 286 4.84 1.27 9.68
CA LEU A 286 4.40 0.93 8.32
C LEU A 286 4.95 1.93 7.31
N ASN A 287 4.99 1.54 6.03
CA ASN A 287 5.50 2.36 4.93
C ASN A 287 6.92 2.92 5.21
N GLN A 288 7.80 2.10 5.77
CA GLN A 288 9.16 2.52 6.11
C GLN A 288 10.05 2.61 4.88
N LEU A 289 10.88 3.65 4.86
CA LEU A 289 11.87 3.93 3.82
C LEU A 289 13.27 3.83 4.43
N TYR A 290 14.09 2.96 3.85
CA TYR A 290 15.47 2.72 4.27
C TYR A 290 16.44 3.16 3.18
N ASP A 291 17.15 4.27 3.43
CA ASP A 291 18.23 4.74 2.58
C ASP A 291 19.59 4.27 3.10
N PHE A 292 20.33 3.58 2.23
CA PHE A 292 21.68 3.11 2.47
C PHE A 292 22.65 3.85 1.56
N ALA A 293 23.44 4.75 2.15
CA ALA A 293 24.50 5.44 1.43
C ALA A 293 25.67 4.48 1.16
N ILE A 294 25.86 4.14 -0.12
CA ILE A 294 26.94 3.29 -0.61
C ILE A 294 28.16 4.18 -0.91
N PRO A 295 29.29 4.00 -0.22
CA PRO A 295 30.48 4.81 -0.45
C PRO A 295 31.06 4.64 -1.85
N SER A 296 31.65 5.70 -2.39
CA SER A 296 32.45 5.61 -3.63
C SER A 296 33.56 4.56 -3.49
N GLY A 297 33.82 3.79 -4.56
CA GLY A 297 34.78 2.68 -4.55
C GLY A 297 34.22 1.35 -4.04
N THR A 298 32.97 1.32 -3.54
CA THR A 298 32.27 0.07 -3.20
C THR A 298 31.78 -0.67 -4.44
N LEU A 299 31.21 0.08 -5.39
CA LEU A 299 30.73 -0.45 -6.66
C LEU A 299 31.88 -0.57 -7.66
N VAL A 300 31.82 -1.59 -8.51
CA VAL A 300 32.83 -1.86 -9.54
C VAL A 300 32.20 -1.88 -10.93
N THR A 301 32.96 -1.57 -11.96
CA THR A 301 32.48 -1.75 -13.35
C THR A 301 32.29 -3.24 -13.60
N GLY A 302 31.18 -3.61 -14.24
CA GLY A 302 30.78 -5.01 -14.41
C GLY A 302 29.96 -5.52 -13.23
N SER A 303 30.15 -6.78 -12.83
CA SER A 303 29.27 -7.48 -11.90
C SER A 303 29.33 -6.91 -10.49
N ASN A 304 28.18 -6.53 -9.94
CA ASN A 304 27.99 -6.17 -8.54
C ASN A 304 26.92 -7.07 -7.91
N THR A 305 27.04 -7.28 -6.61
CA THR A 305 26.08 -8.05 -5.81
C THR A 305 25.60 -7.22 -4.62
N ILE A 306 24.29 -7.20 -4.41
CA ILE A 306 23.67 -6.69 -3.18
C ILE A 306 22.98 -7.85 -2.49
N ILE A 307 23.26 -8.05 -1.21
CA ILE A 307 22.57 -9.01 -0.36
C ILE A 307 21.71 -8.21 0.60
N ILE A 308 20.41 -8.46 0.63
CA ILE A 308 19.48 -7.86 1.57
C ILE A 308 19.16 -8.93 2.62
N ASN A 309 19.49 -8.66 3.88
CA ASN A 309 19.14 -9.50 5.02
C ASN A 309 17.97 -8.89 5.79
N VAL A 310 17.09 -9.72 6.34
CA VAL A 310 16.21 -9.32 7.44
C VAL A 310 16.98 -9.46 8.74
N ILE A 311 17.09 -8.37 9.48
CA ILE A 311 17.62 -8.38 10.83
C ILE A 311 16.51 -8.08 11.83
N SER A 312 16.56 -8.76 12.98
CA SER A 312 15.74 -8.44 14.14
C SER A 312 16.38 -8.97 15.42
N GLY A 313 16.17 -8.24 16.52
CA GLY A 313 16.47 -8.72 17.87
C GLY A 313 15.42 -9.72 18.38
N SER A 314 14.28 -9.81 17.70
CA SER A 314 13.25 -10.82 17.95
C SER A 314 13.53 -12.12 17.17
N SER A 315 12.77 -13.16 17.51
CA SER A 315 12.74 -14.46 16.84
C SER A 315 11.28 -14.90 16.64
N GLY A 316 11.09 -15.95 15.84
CA GLY A 316 9.82 -16.61 15.58
C GLY A 316 10.02 -17.68 14.51
N ASP A 317 9.10 -18.64 14.38
CA ASP A 317 9.30 -19.78 13.47
C ASP A 317 8.68 -19.55 12.08
N GLY A 318 9.38 -19.94 11.03
CA GLY A 318 8.88 -19.92 9.65
C GLY A 318 8.33 -18.53 9.25
N PHE A 319 7.07 -18.48 8.82
CA PHE A 319 6.42 -17.22 8.40
C PHE A 319 6.06 -16.27 9.55
N LEU A 320 6.22 -16.71 10.80
CA LEU A 320 6.14 -15.86 11.99
C LEU A 320 7.52 -15.37 12.46
N SER A 321 8.59 -15.71 11.74
CA SER A 321 9.89 -15.06 11.96
C SER A 321 9.83 -13.59 11.57
N PRO A 322 10.73 -12.73 12.12
CA PRO A 322 10.80 -11.32 11.76
C PRO A 322 10.86 -11.14 10.24
N ASN A 323 10.03 -10.23 9.73
CA ASN A 323 9.87 -10.06 8.29
C ASN A 323 9.46 -8.63 7.93
N PHE A 324 9.56 -8.32 6.64
CA PHE A 324 8.98 -7.12 6.05
C PHE A 324 8.48 -7.41 4.63
N VAL A 325 7.51 -6.63 4.18
CA VAL A 325 6.93 -6.68 2.84
C VAL A 325 7.52 -5.54 2.00
N TYR A 326 8.03 -5.85 0.81
CA TYR A 326 8.57 -4.84 -0.10
C TYR A 326 7.46 -4.02 -0.75
N ASP A 327 7.72 -2.73 -0.90
CA ASP A 327 7.07 -1.88 -1.89
C ASP A 327 7.97 -1.79 -3.14
N SER A 328 9.18 -1.25 -2.95
CA SER A 328 10.14 -1.05 -4.03
C SER A 328 11.59 -1.09 -3.54
N VAL A 329 12.50 -1.42 -4.46
CA VAL A 329 13.95 -1.29 -4.26
C VAL A 329 14.51 -0.45 -5.40
N GLU A 330 15.22 0.63 -5.08
CA GLU A 330 15.72 1.61 -6.06
C GLU A 330 17.21 1.88 -5.80
N LEU A 331 18.00 1.94 -6.86
CA LEU A 331 19.38 2.44 -6.79
C LEU A 331 19.50 3.73 -7.59
N PHE A 332 20.13 4.76 -7.02
CA PHE A 332 20.37 6.05 -7.67
C PHE A 332 21.70 6.69 -7.25
#